data_AF-A0A349L299-F1
#
_entry.id   AF-A0A349L299-F1
#
_cell.length_a   1.000
_cell.length_b   1.000
_cell.length_c   1.000
_cell.angle_alpha   90.00
_cell.angle_beta   90.00
_cell.angle_gamma   90.00
#
_symmetry.space_group_name_H-M   'P 1'
#
loop_
_entity.id
_entity.type
_entity.pdbx_description
1 polymer ?
#
loop_
_entity_poly.entity_id
_entity_poly.type
_entity_poly.pdbx_seq_one_letter_code
_entity_poly.pdbx_strand_id
1 'polypeptide(L)' 'RIAGMVVDSVSDVTTLMPEQIKPAPEMGNTFSNEHLIGLGIIDERMLILVDIDRLMSSADMGLTETMAD' A
#
# COMPACT_ATOMS: atom_id res chain seq x y z
N ARG A 1 -10.69 -16.37 -5.79
CA ARG A 1 -10.68 -16.13 -4.32
C ARG A 1 -10.83 -14.63 -4.14
N ILE A 2 -11.72 -14.14 -3.27
CA ILE A 2 -11.86 -12.70 -2.99
C ILE A 2 -11.06 -12.43 -1.71
N ALA A 3 -10.16 -11.44 -1.72
CA ALA A 3 -9.44 -10.98 -0.54
C ALA A 3 -9.99 -9.62 -0.12
N GLY A 4 -10.18 -9.41 1.18
CA GLY A 4 -10.62 -8.16 1.76
C GLY A 4 -9.60 -7.66 2.78
N MET A 5 -9.36 -6.35 2.80
CA MET A 5 -8.51 -5.69 3.79
C MET A 5 -9.40 -4.98 4.82
N VAL A 6 -9.10 -5.15 6.10
CA VAL A 6 -9.76 -4.40 7.18
C VAL A 6 -9.07 -3.04 7.28
N VAL A 7 -9.86 -1.98 7.16
CA VAL A 7 -9.39 -0.59 7.29
C VAL A 7 -10.17 0.10 8.40
N ASP A 8 -9.52 1.03 9.10
CA ASP A 8 -10.13 1.79 10.19
C ASP A 8 -11.25 2.71 9.68
N SER A 9 -11.03 3.35 8.52
CA SER A 9 -12.02 4.17 7.81
C SER A 9 -11.60 4.41 6.37
N VAL A 10 -12.58 4.63 5.49
CA VAL A 10 -12.35 5.12 4.13
C VAL A 10 -12.53 6.63 4.15
N SER A 11 -11.45 7.38 3.87
CA SER A 11 -11.50 8.85 3.90
C SER A 11 -12.22 9.43 2.69
N ASP A 12 -11.62 9.33 1.50
CA ASP A 12 -12.14 9.92 0.26
C ASP A 12 -11.47 9.25 -0.97
N VAL A 13 -12.07 9.42 -2.15
CA VAL A 13 -11.44 9.05 -3.43
C VAL A 13 -10.92 10.32 -4.09
N THR A 14 -9.62 10.37 -4.38
CA THR A 14 -9.01 11.51 -5.05
C THR A 14 -8.10 11.08 -6.19
N THR A 15 -7.93 11.94 -7.19
CA THR A 15 -7.03 11.72 -8.32
C THR A 15 -5.73 12.46 -8.05
N LEU A 16 -4.60 11.75 -8.16
CA LEU A 16 -3.27 12.33 -8.00
C LEU A 16 -2.66 12.61 -9.37
N MET A 17 -2.11 13.81 -9.55
CA MET A 17 -1.29 14.14 -10.71
C MET A 17 0.15 13.62 -10.50
N PRO A 18 0.89 13.27 -11.57
CA PRO A 18 2.26 12.77 -11.47
C PRO A 18 3.20 13.71 -10.72
N GLU A 19 3.00 15.03 -10.87
CA GLU A 19 3.79 16.08 -10.21
C GLU A 19 3.60 16.11 -8.68
N GLN A 20 2.49 15.55 -8.20
CA GLN A 20 2.18 15.44 -6.77
C GLN A 20 2.78 14.19 -6.14
N ILE A 21 3.36 13.28 -6.94
CA ILE A 21 3.98 12.05 -6.48
C ILE A 21 5.46 12.31 -6.26
N LYS A 22 5.89 12.20 -5.01
CA LYS A 22 7.30 12.22 -4.60
C LYS A 22 7.79 10.80 -4.37
N PRO A 23 9.07 10.53 -4.62
CA PRO A 23 9.67 9.25 -4.26
C PRO A 23 9.53 9.02 -2.77
N ALA A 24 9.35 7.77 -2.38
CA ALA A 24 9.34 7.35 -0.99
C ALA A 24 10.66 7.80 -0.33
N PRO A 25 10.62 8.48 0.82
CA PRO A 25 11.82 8.67 1.61
C PRO A 25 12.33 7.30 2.06
N GLU A 26 13.64 7.14 2.20
CA GLU A 26 14.25 5.96 2.82
C GLU A 26 13.90 5.91 4.32
N MET A 27 12.63 5.66 4.63
CA MET A 27 12.14 5.42 5.98
C MET A 27 12.52 3.98 6.30
N GLY A 28 13.54 3.82 7.12
CA GLY A 28 14.22 2.56 7.44
C GLY A 28 13.40 1.53 8.20
N ASN A 29 12.27 1.10 7.62
CA ASN A 29 11.51 -0.06 8.04
C ASN A 29 11.39 -1.02 6.85
N THR A 30 11.86 -2.25 7.04
CA THR A 30 11.90 -3.36 6.07
C THR A 30 10.57 -3.62 5.35
N PHE A 31 9.43 -3.28 5.96
CA PHE A 31 8.10 -3.47 5.40
C PHE A 31 7.72 -2.41 4.33
N SER A 32 8.37 -1.26 4.36
CA SER A 32 7.92 -0.06 3.65
C SER A 32 8.43 0.06 2.23
N ASN A 33 9.43 -0.71 1.79
CA ASN A 33 10.06 -0.45 0.50
C ASN A 33 9.55 -1.36 -0.63
N GLU A 34 9.08 -2.57 -0.32
CA GLU A 34 8.70 -3.54 -1.35
C GLU A 34 7.31 -3.28 -1.96
N HIS A 35 6.42 -2.65 -1.19
CA HIS A 35 5.00 -2.47 -1.54
C HIS A 35 4.58 -1.00 -1.69
N LEU A 36 5.51 -0.06 -1.52
CA LEU A 36 5.22 1.37 -1.51
C LEU A 36 5.62 1.99 -2.84
N ILE A 37 4.67 2.64 -3.51
CA ILE A 37 4.86 3.31 -4.80
C ILE A 37 5.56 4.66 -4.58
N GLY A 38 5.19 5.37 -3.51
CA GLY A 38 5.74 6.68 -3.17
C GLY A 38 4.89 7.45 -2.17
N LEU A 39 5.11 8.77 -2.10
CA LEU A 39 4.30 9.68 -1.32
C LEU A 39 3.55 10.65 -2.25
N GLY A 40 2.23 10.71 -2.12
CA GLY A 40 1.41 11.75 -2.75
C GLY A 40 1.29 12.96 -1.82
N ILE A 41 1.40 14.18 -2.35
CA ILE A 41 1.09 15.41 -1.60
C ILE A 41 -0.06 16.15 -2.29
N ILE A 42 -1.18 16.28 -1.58
CA ILE A 42 -2.38 16.98 -2.06
C ILE A 42 -2.95 17.84 -0.94
N ASP A 43 -3.26 19.10 -1.21
CA ASP A 43 -3.82 20.05 -0.23
C ASP A 43 -3.07 20.04 1.12
N GLU A 44 -1.73 20.04 1.06
CA GLU A 44 -0.82 19.96 2.23
C GLU A 44 -0.92 18.66 3.06
N ARG A 45 -1.68 17.67 2.57
CA ARG A 45 -1.76 16.33 3.15
C ARG A 45 -0.74 15.40 2.51
N MET A 46 -0.12 14.57 3.33
CA MET A 46 0.78 13.51 2.88
C MET A 46 0.00 12.19 2.79
N LEU A 47 0.02 11.57 1.62
CA LEU A 47 -0.60 10.29 1.33
C LEU A 47 0.50 9.27 1.07
N ILE A 48 0.41 8.10 1.69
CA ILE A 48 1.29 6.99 1.37
C ILE A 48 0.65 6.20 0.22
N LEU A 49 1.38 6.06 -0.89
CA LEU A 49 0.92 5.31 -2.05
C LEU A 49 1.43 3.88 -1.95
N VAL A 50 0.50 2.93 -1.92
CA VAL A 50 0.77 1.49 -1.78
C VAL A 50 0.33 0.78 -3.05
N ASP A 51 1.16 -0.14 -3.53
CA ASP A 51 0.86 -1.01 -4.66
C ASP A 51 0.05 -2.21 -4.17
N ILE A 52 -1.25 -2.20 -4.46
CA ILE A 52 -2.15 -3.28 -4.03
C ILE A 52 -1.86 -4.58 -4.77
N ASP A 53 -1.43 -4.54 -6.03
CA ASP A 53 -1.08 -5.73 -6.80
C ASP A 53 0.13 -6.43 -6.18
N ARG A 54 1.18 -5.67 -5.83
CA ARG A 54 2.34 -6.19 -5.11
C ARG A 54 1.98 -6.68 -3.71
N LEU A 55 1.12 -5.95 -2.99
CA LEU A 55 0.70 -6.33 -1.64
C LEU A 55 -0.14 -7.61 -1.64
N MET A 56 -0.94 -7.85 -2.68
CA MET A 56 -1.69 -9.10 -2.86
C MET A 56 -0.82 -10.24 -3.42
N SER A 57 0.25 -9.90 -4.16
CA SER A 57 1.16 -10.88 -4.76
C SER A 57 2.32 -11.28 -3.84
N SER A 58 2.64 -10.49 -2.82
CA SER A 58 3.75 -10.82 -1.93
C SER A 58 3.41 -12.04 -1.09
N ALA A 59 4.35 -12.98 -1.07
CA ALA A 59 4.27 -14.22 -0.29
C ALA A 59 4.23 -13.95 1.24
N ASP A 60 4.32 -12.70 1.66
CA ASP A 60 4.25 -12.23 3.05
C ASP A 60 2.82 -12.14 3.60
N MET A 61 1.78 -12.28 2.74
CA MET A 61 0.39 -12.40 3.21
C MET A 61 0.13 -13.59 4.13
N GLY A 62 1.11 -14.48 4.35
CA GLY A 62 0.95 -15.61 5.27
C GLY A 62 -0.25 -16.50 4.91
N LEU A 63 -0.71 -16.45 3.65
CA LEU A 63 -1.71 -17.36 3.11
C LEU A 63 -1.04 -18.72 2.81
N THR A 64 -0.25 -19.23 3.75
CA THR A 64 -0.13 -20.67 3.91
C THR A 64 -1.49 -21.13 4.38
N GLU A 65 -2.35 -21.53 3.44
CA GLU A 65 -3.29 -22.61 3.71
C GLU A 65 -2.45 -23.77 4.23
N THR A 66 -2.32 -23.90 5.55
CA THR A 66 -2.15 -25.23 6.12
C THR A 66 -3.43 -25.94 5.75
N MET A 67 -3.37 -26.65 4.63
CA MET A 67 -4.38 -27.61 4.21
C MET A 67 -4.61 -28.51 5.43
N ALA A 68 -5.74 -28.30 6.10
CA ALA A 68 -6.27 -29.26 7.03
C ALA A 68 -6.80 -30.43 6.19
N ASP A 69 -6.01 -31.50 6.13
CA ASP A 69 -6.52 -32.87 5.99
C ASP A 69 -6.53 -33.51 7.38
#